data_AF-T0FA01-F1
#
_entry.id   AF-T0FA01-F1
#
_cell.length_a   1.000
_cell.length_b   1.000
_cell.length_c   1.000
_cell.angle_alpha   90.00
_cell.angle_beta   90.00
_cell.angle_gamma   90.00
#
_symmetry.space_group_name_H-M   'P 1'
#
loop_
_entity.id
_entity.type
_entity.pdbx_description
1 polymer ?
#
loop_
_entity_poly.entity_id
_entity_poly.type
_entity_poly.pdbx_seq_one_letter_code
_entity_poly.pdbx_strand_id
1 'polypeptide(L)'
;MNPFQKLYQKNKLKGASDSKVTKEYSENSFLFKKYSDKSEFLNPYFSFRGRILSKIAFGSYRVGLESTEHEKSIKLSLSMGFNVIDTSSNYGNGESESLIGKVLQEEIHKGELKRENVFIITKAGYIQGKNLEIVTKLEKQNREFPEITYYQEGCYHCIHPFFLEDQLEYSLKRLGLEVVDVFLLHNPEYFLMDREKHNVPKEKAVKEYYERIKNSFRFLEQKRKEGKILYYGISSNTFPEDPEKYTATSLIKILKIAKEIQNELGLKESGFAVVQFPGNLLENGFLDSKFEGKSLVSIVHENDLLPLINRPLNAISNSGNIYRLSYNPKKENQDVLKLLKERLDTIYKKEEELLTVLPQGSYKYTFRTVTEPYLNQFQNQDHLNQFLEKTAIPIVQQLIAQIEKVGGVKVQTEYIETLNEALPVLEQYVFQKNTESRKSLYSKIIKLYPKYKEWNLSSIALHLLCSSLGKGVVLLGMRKEEYVKDATFSFAAPETEIQYQDWKQFEV
;
A
#
# COMPACT_ATOMS: atom_id res chain seq x y z
N MET A 1 -29.58 -6.44 -10.19
CA MET A 1 -29.41 -6.21 -8.74
C MET A 1 -28.00 -5.67 -8.50
N ASN A 2 -27.85 -4.60 -7.72
CA ASN A 2 -26.54 -3.99 -7.43
C ASN A 2 -25.74 -4.92 -6.47
N PRO A 3 -24.55 -5.41 -6.84
CA PRO A 3 -23.80 -6.38 -6.03
C PRO A 3 -23.24 -5.81 -4.72
N PHE A 4 -23.29 -4.49 -4.54
CA PHE A 4 -22.86 -3.80 -3.32
C PHE A 4 -23.98 -3.57 -2.32
N GLN A 5 -25.24 -3.90 -2.61
CA GLN A 5 -26.39 -3.53 -1.77
C GLN A 5 -26.26 -4.02 -0.31
N LYS A 6 -25.67 -5.20 -0.09
CA LYS A 6 -25.44 -5.77 1.26
C LYS A 6 -24.37 -5.01 2.07
N LEU A 7 -23.57 -4.18 1.43
CA LEU A 7 -22.48 -3.41 2.03
C LEU A 7 -22.88 -1.98 2.41
N TYR A 8 -24.09 -1.54 2.06
CA TYR A 8 -24.51 -0.17 2.29
C TYR A 8 -24.89 0.07 3.74
N GLN A 9 -24.47 1.22 4.27
CA GLN A 9 -24.98 1.69 5.56
C GLN A 9 -26.45 2.06 5.42
N LYS A 10 -27.21 1.87 6.50
CA LYS A 10 -28.63 2.25 6.56
C LYS A 10 -28.82 3.76 6.60
N ASN A 11 -27.91 4.46 7.28
CA ASN A 11 -27.97 5.90 7.50
C ASN A 11 -26.80 6.60 6.78
N LYS A 12 -27.01 7.86 6.41
CA LYS A 12 -25.94 8.75 5.93
C LYS A 12 -25.62 9.79 7.00
N LEU A 13 -24.34 9.88 7.36
CA LEU A 13 -23.79 10.93 8.22
C LEU A 13 -23.61 12.21 7.40
N LYS A 14 -24.07 13.32 7.96
CA LYS A 14 -23.96 14.65 7.36
C LYS A 14 -22.61 15.27 7.65
N GLY A 15 -22.22 16.21 6.79
CA GLY A 15 -21.01 16.99 6.98
C GLY A 15 -19.73 16.30 6.48
N ALA A 16 -18.67 17.08 6.52
CA ALA A 16 -17.30 16.67 6.20
C ALA A 16 -16.38 17.24 7.29
N SER A 17 -15.08 16.94 7.26
CA SER A 17 -14.15 17.50 8.25
C SER A 17 -14.21 19.03 8.27
N ASP A 18 -14.19 19.59 9.48
CA ASP A 18 -14.29 21.03 9.72
C ASP A 18 -13.03 21.58 10.39
N SER A 19 -12.66 22.82 10.07
CA SER A 19 -11.46 23.49 10.58
C SER A 19 -11.46 23.65 12.09
N LYS A 20 -12.58 24.07 12.70
CA LYS A 20 -12.68 24.26 14.15
C LYS A 20 -12.76 22.91 14.86
N VAL A 21 -13.54 21.99 14.33
CA VAL A 21 -13.81 20.69 14.97
C VAL A 21 -12.59 19.75 14.89
N THR A 22 -11.81 19.78 13.81
CA THR A 22 -10.54 19.02 13.73
C THR A 22 -9.48 19.59 14.68
N LYS A 23 -9.43 20.92 14.85
CA LYS A 23 -8.56 21.56 15.84
C LYS A 23 -8.89 21.12 17.26
N GLU A 24 -10.16 21.25 17.66
CA GLU A 24 -10.65 20.83 18.99
C GLU A 24 -10.38 19.35 19.25
N TYR A 25 -10.60 18.49 18.25
CA TYR A 25 -10.29 17.07 18.33
C TYR A 25 -8.80 16.83 18.60
N SER A 26 -7.93 17.49 17.84
CA SER A 26 -6.48 17.33 18.01
C SER A 26 -6.01 17.76 19.39
N GLU A 27 -6.45 18.92 19.89
CA GLU A 27 -6.05 19.48 21.19
C GLU A 27 -6.50 18.60 22.37
N ASN A 28 -7.60 17.87 22.21
CA ASN A 28 -8.12 16.96 23.25
C ASN A 28 -7.60 15.52 23.15
N SER A 29 -6.90 15.18 22.07
CA SER A 29 -6.44 13.82 21.78
C SER A 29 -5.34 13.31 22.72
N PHE A 30 -5.21 11.99 22.81
CA PHE A 30 -4.07 11.35 23.50
C PHE A 30 -2.73 11.73 22.86
N LEU A 31 -2.64 11.70 21.53
CA LEU A 31 -1.42 12.08 20.79
C LEU A 31 -0.94 13.48 21.14
N PHE A 32 -1.84 14.48 21.17
CA PHE A 32 -1.46 15.85 21.50
C PHE A 32 -0.99 15.97 22.95
N LYS A 33 -1.74 15.39 23.90
CA LYS A 33 -1.38 15.41 25.33
C LYS A 33 -0.04 14.74 25.61
N LYS A 34 0.31 13.70 24.84
CA LYS A 34 1.56 12.96 25.00
C LYS A 34 2.76 13.63 24.30
N TYR A 35 2.54 14.30 23.17
CA TYR A 35 3.59 14.80 22.28
C TYR A 35 3.47 16.31 22.01
N SER A 36 3.07 17.10 23.00
CA SER A 36 2.90 18.55 22.88
C SER A 36 4.20 19.34 22.91
N ASP A 37 5.24 18.83 23.60
CA ASP A 37 6.55 19.49 23.68
C ASP A 37 7.36 19.22 22.40
N LYS A 38 7.47 20.24 21.55
CA LYS A 38 8.17 20.14 20.27
C LYS A 38 9.69 20.02 20.41
N SER A 39 10.26 20.38 21.56
CA SER A 39 11.69 20.21 21.81
C SER A 39 12.05 18.75 22.09
N GLU A 40 11.08 17.97 22.59
CA GLU A 40 11.24 16.56 22.91
C GLU A 40 10.60 15.62 21.87
N PHE A 41 9.56 16.09 21.17
CA PHE A 41 8.70 15.24 20.34
C PHE A 41 8.37 15.85 18.98
N LEU A 42 8.14 14.97 18.01
CA LEU A 42 7.64 15.33 16.70
C LEU A 42 6.15 15.63 16.83
N ASN A 43 5.75 16.84 16.44
CA ASN A 43 4.33 17.21 16.47
C ASN A 43 3.51 16.23 15.59
N PRO A 44 2.54 15.49 16.16
CA PRO A 44 1.76 14.52 15.41
C PRO A 44 0.77 15.15 14.42
N TYR A 45 0.58 16.47 14.48
CA TYR A 45 -0.40 17.19 13.66
C TYR A 45 0.21 18.32 12.82
N PHE A 46 -0.46 18.65 11.71
CA PHE A 46 -0.17 19.84 10.91
C PHE A 46 -1.45 20.43 10.33
N SER A 47 -1.40 21.68 9.87
CA SER A 47 -2.53 22.35 9.23
C SER A 47 -2.52 22.17 7.71
N PHE A 48 -3.68 21.81 7.15
CA PHE A 48 -3.92 21.74 5.72
C PHE A 48 -5.28 22.37 5.39
N ARG A 49 -5.27 23.46 4.63
CA ARG A 49 -6.48 24.24 4.23
C ARG A 49 -7.46 24.46 5.39
N GLY A 50 -6.93 24.86 6.55
CA GLY A 50 -7.68 25.16 7.77
C GLY A 50 -7.93 23.98 8.70
N ARG A 51 -7.72 22.73 8.26
CA ARG A 51 -7.94 21.52 9.05
C ARG A 51 -6.67 21.06 9.74
N ILE A 52 -6.79 20.55 10.96
CA ILE A 52 -5.68 19.93 11.67
C ILE A 52 -5.70 18.42 11.40
N LEU A 53 -4.68 17.91 10.73
CA LEU A 53 -4.57 16.52 10.29
C LEU A 53 -3.45 15.79 11.02
N SER A 54 -3.67 14.53 11.38
CA SER A 54 -2.61 13.66 11.89
C SER A 54 -1.61 13.30 10.77
N LYS A 55 -0.31 13.35 11.08
CA LYS A 55 0.80 13.01 10.16
C LYS A 55 0.79 11.53 9.73
N ILE A 56 0.12 10.67 10.49
CA ILE A 56 -0.14 9.28 10.12
C ILE A 56 -1.64 9.10 9.96
N ALA A 57 -2.04 8.41 8.89
CA ALA A 57 -3.42 8.00 8.63
C ALA A 57 -3.60 6.51 8.82
N PHE A 58 -4.83 6.13 9.15
CA PHE A 58 -5.28 4.75 9.03
C PHE A 58 -5.43 4.39 7.55
N GLY A 59 -4.44 3.68 7.00
CA GLY A 59 -4.50 3.09 5.67
C GLY A 59 -5.25 1.77 5.72
N SER A 60 -6.30 1.63 4.91
CA SER A 60 -7.24 0.51 5.02
C SER A 60 -7.11 -0.56 3.92
N TYR A 61 -5.96 -0.63 3.25
CA TYR A 61 -5.67 -1.72 2.33
C TYR A 61 -5.64 -3.06 3.08
N ARG A 62 -6.36 -4.07 2.55
CA ARG A 62 -6.58 -5.39 3.19
C ARG A 62 -7.34 -5.35 4.52
N VAL A 63 -8.18 -4.33 4.72
CA VAL A 63 -9.19 -4.30 5.78
C VAL A 63 -10.48 -4.93 5.25
N GLY A 64 -10.95 -5.99 5.92
CA GLY A 64 -12.21 -6.69 5.62
C GLY A 64 -13.26 -6.45 6.70
N LEU A 65 -14.54 -6.52 6.30
CA LEU A 65 -15.71 -6.13 7.09
C LEU A 65 -15.94 -7.01 8.32
N GLU A 66 -15.68 -8.31 8.20
CA GLU A 66 -15.95 -9.31 9.25
C GLU A 66 -14.82 -9.42 10.30
N SER A 67 -13.75 -8.63 10.15
CA SER A 67 -12.61 -8.72 11.06
C SER A 67 -12.81 -7.84 12.30
N THR A 68 -13.02 -8.50 13.44
CA THR A 68 -13.10 -7.83 14.74
C THR A 68 -11.78 -7.16 15.13
N GLU A 69 -10.63 -7.70 14.72
CA GLU A 69 -9.32 -7.10 14.95
C GLU A 69 -9.18 -5.77 14.18
N HIS A 70 -9.63 -5.73 12.92
CA HIS A 70 -9.61 -4.50 12.14
C HIS A 70 -10.55 -3.44 12.74
N GLU A 71 -11.75 -3.83 13.15
CA GLU A 71 -12.73 -2.93 13.78
C GLU A 71 -12.16 -2.28 15.05
N LYS A 72 -11.59 -3.10 15.95
CA LYS A 72 -10.92 -2.63 17.17
C LYS A 72 -9.77 -1.69 16.85
N SER A 73 -8.99 -2.00 15.82
CA SER A 73 -7.85 -1.18 15.42
C SER A 73 -8.27 0.20 14.89
N ILE A 74 -9.35 0.30 14.11
CA ILE A 74 -9.90 1.60 13.66
C ILE A 74 -10.38 2.40 14.87
N LYS A 75 -11.13 1.77 15.79
CA LYS A 75 -11.61 2.41 17.02
C LYS A 75 -10.46 2.94 17.88
N LEU A 76 -9.43 2.13 18.10
CA LEU A 76 -8.25 2.53 18.86
C LEU A 76 -7.48 3.67 18.17
N SER A 77 -7.36 3.63 16.84
CA SER A 77 -6.70 4.68 16.07
C SER A 77 -7.40 6.03 16.25
N LEU A 78 -8.74 6.06 16.15
CA LEU A 78 -9.54 7.24 16.41
C LEU A 78 -9.37 7.69 17.87
N SER A 79 -9.55 6.80 18.86
CA SER A 79 -9.43 7.16 20.28
C SER A 79 -8.05 7.70 20.67
N MET A 80 -6.99 7.30 19.95
CA MET A 80 -5.64 7.83 20.15
C MET A 80 -5.44 9.23 19.56
N GLY A 81 -6.25 9.66 18.60
CA GLY A 81 -6.17 10.98 17.97
C GLY A 81 -5.81 10.97 16.49
N PHE A 82 -5.62 9.80 15.87
CA PHE A 82 -5.47 9.77 14.41
C PHE A 82 -6.82 10.12 13.77
N ASN A 83 -6.84 11.13 12.89
CA ASN A 83 -8.07 11.63 12.31
C ASN A 83 -8.12 11.58 10.78
N VAL A 84 -7.14 10.97 10.14
CA VAL A 84 -7.12 10.75 8.69
C VAL A 84 -7.31 9.26 8.41
N ILE A 85 -8.23 8.93 7.50
CA ILE A 85 -8.47 7.56 7.04
C ILE A 85 -8.41 7.52 5.51
N ASP A 86 -7.56 6.64 4.96
CA ASP A 86 -7.48 6.34 3.52
C ASP A 86 -8.11 4.99 3.21
N THR A 87 -9.02 4.99 2.24
CA THR A 87 -9.67 3.79 1.71
C THR A 87 -9.82 3.84 0.20
N SER A 88 -10.52 2.88 -0.38
CA SER A 88 -10.72 2.75 -1.82
C SER A 88 -11.94 1.89 -2.12
N SER A 89 -12.64 2.21 -3.19
CA SER A 89 -13.78 1.44 -3.70
C SER A 89 -13.45 -0.05 -3.96
N ASN A 90 -12.21 -0.37 -4.34
CA ASN A 90 -11.78 -1.74 -4.63
C ASN A 90 -11.18 -2.49 -3.42
N TYR A 91 -10.93 -1.82 -2.29
CA TYR A 91 -10.33 -2.49 -1.13
C TYR A 91 -11.32 -3.46 -0.49
N GLY A 92 -11.00 -4.76 -0.54
CA GLY A 92 -11.90 -5.82 -0.11
C GLY A 92 -13.25 -5.80 -0.86
N ASN A 93 -13.26 -5.40 -2.15
CA ASN A 93 -14.50 -5.22 -2.91
C ASN A 93 -15.52 -4.27 -2.25
N GLY A 94 -15.03 -3.25 -1.55
CA GLY A 94 -15.84 -2.24 -0.84
C GLY A 94 -16.09 -2.56 0.64
N GLU A 95 -15.61 -3.70 1.14
CA GLU A 95 -15.73 -4.05 2.56
C GLU A 95 -15.02 -3.06 3.49
N SER A 96 -13.84 -2.57 3.07
CA SER A 96 -13.08 -1.59 3.86
C SER A 96 -13.89 -0.32 4.14
N GLU A 97 -14.49 0.26 3.09
CA GLU A 97 -15.41 1.41 3.22
C GLU A 97 -16.59 1.10 4.14
N SER A 98 -17.11 -0.12 4.08
CA SER A 98 -18.26 -0.55 4.87
C SER A 98 -17.91 -0.68 6.36
N LEU A 99 -16.72 -1.19 6.68
CA LEU A 99 -16.24 -1.28 8.05
C LEU A 99 -15.97 0.12 8.64
N ILE A 100 -15.33 0.99 7.87
CA ILE A 100 -15.09 2.37 8.28
C ILE A 100 -16.42 3.07 8.55
N GLY A 101 -17.40 2.94 7.65
CA GLY A 101 -18.74 3.49 7.83
C GLY A 101 -19.44 2.98 9.09
N LYS A 102 -19.36 1.66 9.34
CA LYS A 102 -19.88 1.03 10.57
C LYS A 102 -19.26 1.65 11.83
N VAL A 103 -17.92 1.72 11.88
CA VAL A 103 -17.21 2.28 13.05
C VAL A 103 -17.56 3.75 13.27
N LEU A 104 -17.60 4.57 12.21
CA LEU A 104 -17.97 5.99 12.34
C LEU A 104 -19.38 6.15 12.89
N GLN A 105 -20.35 5.38 12.40
CA GLN A 105 -21.73 5.41 12.91
C GLN A 105 -21.79 5.05 14.39
N GLU A 106 -21.08 3.99 14.80
CA GLU A 106 -21.06 3.54 16.19
C GLU A 106 -20.43 4.56 17.13
N GLU A 107 -19.26 5.10 16.80
CA GLU A 107 -18.54 6.05 17.67
C GLU A 107 -19.24 7.42 17.72
N ILE A 108 -19.88 7.86 16.63
CA ILE A 108 -20.73 9.06 16.62
C ILE A 108 -21.99 8.86 17.45
N HIS A 109 -22.63 7.68 17.35
CA HIS A 109 -23.82 7.37 18.15
C HIS A 109 -23.52 7.36 19.66
N LYS A 110 -22.32 6.92 20.05
CA LYS A 110 -21.85 6.98 21.45
C LYS A 110 -21.50 8.39 21.92
N GLY A 111 -21.35 9.36 21.02
CA GLY A 111 -20.90 10.71 21.34
C GLY A 111 -19.39 10.87 21.51
N GLU A 112 -18.61 9.83 21.20
CA GLU A 112 -17.14 9.82 21.28
C GLU A 112 -16.48 10.47 20.06
N LEU A 113 -17.25 10.67 18.98
CA LEU A 113 -16.77 11.20 17.72
C LEU A 113 -17.86 12.08 17.06
N LYS A 114 -17.43 13.04 16.26
CA LYS A 114 -18.26 13.80 15.30
C LYS A 114 -17.74 13.51 13.89
N ARG A 115 -18.62 13.49 12.88
CA ARG A 115 -18.20 13.28 11.48
C ARG A 115 -17.15 14.31 11.07
N GLU A 116 -17.27 15.52 11.56
CA GLU A 116 -16.41 16.67 11.31
C GLU A 116 -15.02 16.53 11.95
N ASN A 117 -14.79 15.57 12.85
CA ASN A 117 -13.47 15.29 13.40
C ASN A 117 -12.55 14.59 12.40
N VAL A 118 -13.11 13.82 11.45
CA VAL A 118 -12.36 12.85 10.64
C VAL A 118 -12.26 13.29 9.19
N PHE A 119 -11.06 13.20 8.63
CA PHE A 119 -10.74 13.45 7.23
C PHE A 119 -10.71 12.13 6.46
N ILE A 120 -11.70 11.92 5.58
CA ILE A 120 -11.90 10.66 4.85
C ILE A 120 -11.47 10.81 3.39
N ILE A 121 -10.53 9.96 2.97
CA ILE A 121 -10.05 9.85 1.61
C ILE A 121 -10.54 8.53 1.03
N THR A 122 -11.22 8.57 -0.12
CA THR A 122 -11.49 7.37 -0.94
C THR A 122 -11.03 7.60 -2.38
N LYS A 123 -11.06 6.55 -3.19
CA LYS A 123 -10.55 6.56 -4.55
C LYS A 123 -11.16 5.49 -5.44
N ALA A 124 -11.14 5.76 -6.74
CA ALA A 124 -11.71 4.91 -7.77
C ALA A 124 -10.85 4.89 -9.03
N GLY A 125 -10.95 3.79 -9.78
CA GLY A 125 -10.20 3.57 -11.01
C GLY A 125 -10.19 2.10 -11.42
N TYR A 126 -10.09 1.20 -10.43
CA TYR A 126 -10.06 -0.24 -10.67
C TYR A 126 -11.44 -0.84 -10.94
N ILE A 127 -11.51 -1.67 -11.97
CA ILE A 127 -12.61 -2.57 -12.28
C ILE A 127 -12.12 -3.99 -11.97
N GLN A 128 -12.47 -4.47 -10.78
CA GLN A 128 -12.11 -5.77 -10.22
C GLN A 128 -13.29 -6.32 -9.41
N GLY A 129 -13.32 -7.64 -9.18
CA GLY A 129 -14.33 -8.29 -8.34
C GLY A 129 -15.76 -7.89 -8.70
N LYS A 130 -16.52 -7.34 -7.75
CA LYS A 130 -17.92 -6.93 -7.96
C LYS A 130 -18.11 -5.87 -9.07
N ASN A 131 -17.12 -5.00 -9.31
CA ASN A 131 -17.18 -4.05 -10.42
C ASN A 131 -17.00 -4.76 -11.78
N LEU A 132 -16.18 -5.81 -11.83
CA LEU A 132 -16.03 -6.62 -13.04
C LEU A 132 -17.36 -7.32 -13.38
N GLU A 133 -18.09 -7.84 -12.39
CA GLU A 133 -19.43 -8.40 -12.60
C GLU A 133 -20.42 -7.38 -13.20
N ILE A 134 -20.33 -6.10 -12.80
CA ILE A 134 -21.15 -5.03 -13.35
C ILE A 134 -20.80 -4.78 -14.81
N VAL A 135 -19.50 -4.61 -15.10
CA VAL A 135 -19.02 -4.38 -16.47
C VAL A 135 -19.40 -5.53 -17.39
N THR A 136 -19.13 -6.77 -17.00
CA THR A 136 -19.50 -7.96 -17.80
C THR A 136 -21.01 -8.07 -18.03
N LYS A 137 -21.85 -7.65 -17.06
CA LYS A 137 -23.31 -7.63 -17.24
C LYS A 137 -23.75 -6.54 -18.22
N LEU A 138 -23.14 -5.35 -18.16
CA LEU A 138 -23.41 -4.26 -19.09
C LEU A 138 -22.99 -4.66 -20.52
N GLU A 139 -21.81 -5.23 -20.68
CA GLU A 139 -21.28 -5.68 -21.98
C GLU A 139 -22.22 -6.71 -22.63
N LYS A 140 -22.75 -7.66 -21.86
CA LYS A 140 -23.77 -8.63 -22.32
C LYS A 140 -25.08 -7.98 -22.77
N GLN A 141 -25.34 -6.74 -22.35
CA GLN A 141 -26.51 -5.95 -22.75
C GLN A 141 -26.16 -4.94 -23.86
N ASN A 142 -25.00 -5.06 -24.50
CA ASN A 142 -24.46 -4.10 -25.48
C ASN A 142 -24.36 -2.67 -24.91
N ARG A 143 -24.03 -2.55 -23.62
CA ARG A 143 -23.74 -1.29 -22.94
C ARG A 143 -22.31 -1.35 -22.39
N GLU A 144 -21.58 -0.25 -22.43
CA GLU A 144 -20.24 -0.19 -21.86
C GLU A 144 -20.01 1.15 -21.16
N PHE A 145 -19.09 1.16 -20.19
CA PHE A 145 -18.52 2.43 -19.77
C PHE A 145 -17.54 2.87 -20.86
N PRO A 146 -17.55 4.17 -21.24
CA PRO A 146 -16.55 4.67 -22.18
C PRO A 146 -15.14 4.51 -21.61
N GLU A 147 -14.17 4.33 -22.51
CA GLU A 147 -12.73 4.35 -22.22
C GLU A 147 -12.26 3.31 -21.17
N ILE A 148 -12.87 2.13 -21.11
CA ILE A 148 -12.29 1.05 -20.29
C ILE A 148 -10.91 0.66 -20.84
N THR A 149 -9.91 0.64 -19.96
CA THR A 149 -8.59 0.09 -20.21
C THR A 149 -8.56 -1.38 -19.77
N TYR A 150 -8.50 -2.31 -20.72
CA TYR A 150 -8.44 -3.75 -20.46
C TYR A 150 -7.01 -4.23 -20.16
N TYR A 151 -6.41 -3.71 -19.08
CA TYR A 151 -4.97 -3.88 -18.79
C TYR A 151 -4.49 -5.33 -18.63
N GLN A 152 -5.29 -6.18 -17.98
CA GLN A 152 -5.11 -7.64 -17.93
C GLN A 152 -6.42 -8.34 -17.53
N GLU A 153 -6.50 -9.66 -17.73
CA GLU A 153 -7.65 -10.45 -17.29
C GLU A 153 -7.89 -10.29 -15.78
N GLY A 154 -9.15 -10.02 -15.41
CA GLY A 154 -9.55 -9.79 -14.02
C GLY A 154 -9.16 -8.42 -13.44
N CYS A 155 -8.50 -7.55 -14.19
CA CYS A 155 -8.09 -6.22 -13.73
C CYS A 155 -8.16 -5.20 -14.87
N TYR A 156 -9.30 -4.51 -14.97
CA TYR A 156 -9.48 -3.38 -15.89
C TYR A 156 -9.41 -2.06 -15.13
N HIS A 157 -9.36 -0.96 -15.87
CA HIS A 157 -9.25 0.38 -15.31
C HIS A 157 -10.09 1.40 -16.06
N CYS A 158 -10.73 2.32 -15.35
CA CYS A 158 -11.52 3.41 -15.95
C CYS A 158 -11.55 4.64 -15.04
N ILE A 159 -11.33 5.82 -15.62
CA ILE A 159 -11.50 7.12 -14.96
C ILE A 159 -12.53 8.02 -15.68
N HIS A 160 -13.30 7.44 -16.61
CA HIS A 160 -14.32 8.20 -17.32
C HIS A 160 -15.39 8.69 -16.33
N PRO A 161 -15.93 9.93 -16.48
CA PRO A 161 -16.93 10.51 -15.59
C PRO A 161 -18.10 9.59 -15.21
N PHE A 162 -18.66 8.85 -16.17
CA PHE A 162 -19.78 7.92 -15.90
C PHE A 162 -19.41 6.79 -14.95
N PHE A 163 -18.19 6.24 -15.05
CA PHE A 163 -17.73 5.23 -14.12
C PHE A 163 -17.45 5.84 -12.74
N LEU A 164 -16.80 7.02 -12.70
CA LEU A 164 -16.47 7.70 -11.46
C LEU A 164 -17.72 8.12 -10.68
N GLU A 165 -18.81 8.50 -11.35
CA GLU A 165 -20.09 8.81 -10.72
C GLU A 165 -20.68 7.61 -9.97
N ASP A 166 -20.74 6.46 -10.64
CA ASP A 166 -21.18 5.21 -10.03
C ASP A 166 -20.31 4.86 -8.81
N GLN A 167 -18.99 4.93 -8.95
CA GLN A 167 -18.08 4.58 -7.86
C GLN A 167 -18.20 5.54 -6.69
N LEU A 168 -18.33 6.85 -6.92
CA LEU A 168 -18.53 7.83 -5.86
C LEU A 168 -19.84 7.57 -5.10
N GLU A 169 -20.96 7.33 -5.79
CA GLU A 169 -22.23 7.07 -5.11
C GLU A 169 -22.20 5.74 -4.34
N TYR A 170 -21.55 4.70 -4.87
CA TYR A 170 -21.37 3.45 -4.13
C TYR A 170 -20.46 3.62 -2.91
N SER A 171 -19.37 4.36 -3.02
CA SER A 171 -18.49 4.68 -1.89
C SER A 171 -19.23 5.46 -0.81
N LEU A 172 -20.01 6.49 -1.17
CA LEU A 172 -20.84 7.24 -0.21
C LEU A 172 -21.86 6.35 0.50
N LYS A 173 -22.48 5.39 -0.20
CA LYS A 173 -23.42 4.43 0.41
C LYS A 173 -22.73 3.42 1.33
N ARG A 174 -21.54 2.91 0.97
CA ARG A 174 -20.77 1.96 1.80
C ARG A 174 -20.18 2.63 3.04
N LEU A 175 -19.65 3.85 2.90
CA LEU A 175 -19.19 4.66 4.03
C LEU A 175 -20.35 5.21 4.87
N GLY A 176 -21.56 5.31 4.30
CA GLY A 176 -22.70 5.95 4.94
C GLY A 176 -22.47 7.43 5.15
N LEU A 177 -21.95 8.14 4.14
CA LEU A 177 -21.64 9.57 4.19
C LEU A 177 -22.42 10.32 3.11
N GLU A 178 -22.74 11.58 3.37
CA GLU A 178 -23.19 12.51 2.33
C GLU A 178 -22.01 13.08 1.51
N VAL A 179 -20.86 13.25 2.18
CA VAL A 179 -19.66 13.89 1.64
C VAL A 179 -18.39 13.13 2.07
N VAL A 180 -17.46 12.92 1.13
CA VAL A 180 -16.08 12.53 1.44
C VAL A 180 -15.15 13.73 1.35
N ASP A 181 -14.11 13.77 2.16
CA ASP A 181 -13.19 14.92 2.17
C ASP A 181 -12.34 14.94 0.91
N VAL A 182 -11.91 13.78 0.44
CA VAL A 182 -11.10 13.65 -0.77
C VAL A 182 -11.55 12.46 -1.61
N PHE A 183 -11.66 12.67 -2.92
CA PHE A 183 -11.80 11.60 -3.90
C PHE A 183 -10.61 11.58 -4.87
N LEU A 184 -9.86 10.48 -4.92
CA LEU A 184 -8.69 10.36 -5.81
C LEU A 184 -8.99 9.51 -7.05
N LEU A 185 -8.42 9.90 -8.18
CA LEU A 185 -8.23 8.99 -9.32
C LEU A 185 -7.14 7.98 -8.94
N HIS A 186 -7.45 6.69 -9.00
CA HIS A 186 -6.58 5.63 -8.52
C HIS A 186 -5.78 5.01 -9.68
N ASN A 187 -4.47 5.21 -9.65
CA ASN A 187 -3.47 4.73 -10.59
C ASN A 187 -3.85 4.91 -12.08
N PRO A 188 -4.14 6.14 -12.53
CA PRO A 188 -4.49 6.40 -13.91
C PRO A 188 -3.41 5.94 -14.91
N GLU A 189 -2.14 5.82 -14.48
CA GLU A 189 -1.04 5.31 -15.29
C GLU A 189 -1.27 3.92 -15.89
N TYR A 190 -2.23 3.13 -15.40
CA TYR A 190 -2.61 1.84 -16.00
C TYR A 190 -2.98 1.97 -17.48
N PHE A 191 -3.54 3.11 -17.88
CA PHE A 191 -3.74 3.41 -19.30
C PHE A 191 -2.42 3.49 -20.06
N LEU A 192 -1.43 4.25 -19.57
CA LEU A 192 -0.13 4.35 -20.22
C LEU A 192 0.57 2.98 -20.26
N MET A 193 0.55 2.23 -19.17
CA MET A 193 1.14 0.88 -19.12
C MET A 193 0.50 -0.07 -20.14
N ASP A 194 -0.82 0.00 -20.33
CA ASP A 194 -1.52 -0.76 -21.35
C ASP A 194 -1.14 -0.33 -22.77
N ARG A 195 -1.07 0.98 -23.03
CA ARG A 195 -0.65 1.53 -24.33
C ARG A 195 0.80 1.17 -24.68
N GLU A 196 1.68 1.13 -23.68
CA GLU A 196 3.07 0.66 -23.82
C GLU A 196 3.12 -0.81 -24.24
N LYS A 197 2.37 -1.69 -23.55
CA LYS A 197 2.27 -3.12 -23.90
C LYS A 197 1.80 -3.36 -25.33
N HIS A 198 0.98 -2.47 -25.86
CA HIS A 198 0.45 -2.54 -27.23
C HIS A 198 1.23 -1.70 -28.24
N ASN A 199 2.45 -1.24 -27.90
CA ASN A 199 3.34 -0.48 -28.77
C ASN A 199 2.72 0.79 -29.38
N VAL A 200 1.80 1.44 -28.66
CA VAL A 200 1.23 2.72 -29.09
C VAL A 200 2.28 3.83 -28.94
N PRO A 201 2.48 4.72 -29.93
CA PRO A 201 3.44 5.81 -29.81
C PRO A 201 3.20 6.68 -28.56
N LYS A 202 4.28 7.01 -27.84
CA LYS A 202 4.24 7.72 -26.54
C LYS A 202 3.46 9.03 -26.63
N GLU A 203 3.67 9.81 -27.68
CA GLU A 203 3.02 11.12 -27.88
C GLU A 203 1.50 10.98 -27.98
N LYS A 204 1.04 9.94 -28.70
CA LYS A 204 -0.39 9.65 -28.87
C LYS A 204 -1.01 9.19 -27.53
N ALA A 205 -0.36 8.26 -26.85
CA ALA A 205 -0.83 7.75 -25.56
C ALA A 205 -0.87 8.85 -24.50
N VAL A 206 0.19 9.66 -24.39
CA VAL A 206 0.27 10.79 -23.44
C VAL A 206 -0.80 11.84 -23.73
N LYS A 207 -1.07 12.15 -25.01
CA LYS A 207 -2.14 13.09 -25.37
C LYS A 207 -3.50 12.60 -24.90
N GLU A 208 -3.85 11.34 -25.19
CA GLU A 208 -5.12 10.75 -24.76
C GLU A 208 -5.20 10.65 -23.24
N TYR A 209 -4.13 10.20 -22.58
CA TYR A 209 -4.05 10.09 -21.12
C TYR A 209 -4.44 11.38 -20.40
N TYR A 210 -3.85 12.50 -20.79
CA TYR A 210 -4.13 13.77 -20.16
C TYR A 210 -5.50 14.36 -20.54
N GLU A 211 -6.05 14.02 -21.72
CA GLU A 211 -7.43 14.39 -22.07
C GLU A 211 -8.44 13.65 -21.19
N ARG A 212 -8.22 12.36 -20.93
CA ARG A 212 -9.05 11.58 -20.00
C ARG A 212 -9.05 12.20 -18.61
N ILE A 213 -7.87 12.63 -18.11
CA ILE A 213 -7.74 13.32 -16.82
C ILE A 213 -8.48 14.67 -16.81
N LYS A 214 -8.40 15.47 -17.89
CA LYS A 214 -9.15 16.73 -18.02
C LYS A 214 -10.65 16.49 -17.84
N ASN A 215 -11.19 15.47 -18.52
CA ASN A 215 -12.60 15.09 -18.41
C ASN A 215 -12.97 14.66 -16.99
N SER A 216 -12.13 13.85 -16.34
CA SER A 216 -12.33 13.50 -14.93
C SER A 216 -12.30 14.73 -14.01
N PHE A 217 -11.40 15.70 -14.25
CA PHE A 217 -11.29 16.91 -13.41
C PHE A 217 -12.51 17.82 -13.53
N ARG A 218 -13.05 18.02 -14.74
CA ARG A 218 -14.33 18.75 -14.94
C ARG A 218 -15.46 18.11 -14.13
N PHE A 219 -15.56 16.77 -14.20
CA PHE A 219 -16.52 16.01 -13.43
C PHE A 219 -16.33 16.17 -11.91
N LEU A 220 -15.10 16.09 -11.42
CA LEU A 220 -14.80 16.21 -9.98
C LEU A 220 -15.07 17.62 -9.46
N GLU A 221 -14.79 18.66 -10.25
CA GLU A 221 -15.19 20.04 -9.92
C GLU A 221 -16.71 20.19 -9.81
N GLN A 222 -17.45 19.54 -10.71
CA GLN A 222 -18.90 19.47 -10.62
C GLN A 222 -19.37 18.74 -9.35
N LYS A 223 -18.76 17.61 -8.99
CA LYS A 223 -19.09 16.89 -7.72
C LYS A 223 -18.70 17.67 -6.47
N ARG A 224 -17.68 18.51 -6.54
CA ARG A 224 -17.36 19.47 -5.48
C ARG A 224 -18.46 20.52 -5.35
N LYS A 225 -18.94 21.09 -6.47
CA LYS A 225 -20.06 22.04 -6.49
C LYS A 225 -21.37 21.43 -5.96
N GLU A 226 -21.61 20.15 -6.23
CA GLU A 226 -22.75 19.38 -5.67
C GLU A 226 -22.59 19.03 -4.18
N GLY A 227 -21.45 19.36 -3.57
CA GLY A 227 -21.17 19.07 -2.16
C GLY A 227 -20.96 17.59 -1.87
N LYS A 228 -20.60 16.76 -2.87
CA LYS A 228 -20.33 15.32 -2.69
C LYS A 228 -18.90 15.04 -2.25
N ILE A 229 -17.97 15.93 -2.59
CA ILE A 229 -16.56 15.88 -2.23
C ILE A 229 -16.08 17.28 -1.83
N LEU A 230 -15.11 17.40 -0.92
CA LEU A 230 -14.47 18.70 -0.66
C LEU A 230 -13.32 18.98 -1.63
N TYR A 231 -12.47 17.97 -1.83
CA TYR A 231 -11.28 18.04 -2.67
C TYR A 231 -11.16 16.80 -3.54
N TYR A 232 -10.31 16.87 -4.54
CA TYR A 232 -9.91 15.72 -5.33
C TYR A 232 -8.41 15.70 -5.62
N GLY A 233 -7.96 14.58 -6.18
CA GLY A 233 -6.55 14.35 -6.40
C GLY A 233 -6.26 13.13 -7.25
N ILE A 234 -4.98 12.77 -7.32
CA ILE A 234 -4.52 11.57 -8.03
C ILE A 234 -3.66 10.75 -7.08
N SER A 235 -3.91 9.44 -7.06
CA SER A 235 -2.98 8.43 -6.54
C SER A 235 -2.25 7.82 -7.72
N SER A 236 -0.93 8.00 -7.79
CA SER A 236 -0.09 7.42 -8.84
C SER A 236 1.18 6.86 -8.26
N ASN A 237 1.49 5.62 -8.64
CA ASN A 237 2.77 4.99 -8.30
C ASN A 237 3.95 5.62 -9.06
N THR A 238 3.66 6.29 -10.17
CA THR A 238 4.65 6.81 -11.11
C THR A 238 5.01 8.28 -10.88
N PHE A 239 4.35 8.96 -9.93
CA PHE A 239 4.70 10.35 -9.59
C PHE A 239 6.19 10.54 -9.24
N PRO A 240 6.84 9.64 -8.47
CA PRO A 240 8.26 9.77 -8.13
C PRO A 240 9.24 9.33 -9.24
N GLU A 241 8.71 8.80 -10.34
CA GLU A 241 9.54 8.28 -11.44
C GLU A 241 10.12 9.40 -12.31
N ASP A 242 11.04 9.02 -13.20
CA ASP A 242 11.59 9.92 -14.21
C ASP A 242 10.46 10.40 -15.15
N PRO A 243 10.25 11.73 -15.30
CA PRO A 243 9.26 12.30 -16.23
C PRO A 243 9.37 11.81 -17.67
N GLU A 244 10.56 11.35 -18.10
CA GLU A 244 10.81 10.87 -19.45
C GLU A 244 10.39 9.41 -19.68
N LYS A 245 10.04 8.66 -18.63
CA LYS A 245 9.48 7.31 -18.81
C LYS A 245 8.13 7.37 -19.53
N TYR A 246 7.83 6.31 -20.30
CA TYR A 246 6.56 6.20 -21.03
C TYR A 246 5.35 6.31 -20.10
N THR A 247 5.41 5.61 -18.97
CA THR A 247 4.32 5.43 -18.02
C THR A 247 4.24 6.52 -16.96
N ALA A 248 5.12 7.52 -16.99
CA ALA A 248 5.22 8.53 -15.95
C ALA A 248 4.04 9.50 -15.95
N THR A 249 3.42 9.67 -14.77
CA THR A 249 2.44 10.74 -14.54
C THR A 249 3.15 12.01 -14.07
N SER A 250 3.27 13.01 -14.95
CA SER A 250 3.89 14.30 -14.61
C SER A 250 2.97 15.20 -13.77
N LEU A 251 3.35 15.47 -12.52
CA LEU A 251 2.63 16.43 -11.65
C LEU A 251 2.58 17.84 -12.24
N ILE A 252 3.65 18.29 -12.91
CA ILE A 252 3.68 19.62 -13.56
C ILE A 252 2.57 19.74 -14.60
N LYS A 253 2.35 18.70 -15.42
CA LYS A 253 1.26 18.69 -16.40
C LYS A 253 -0.11 18.66 -15.72
N ILE A 254 -0.26 17.92 -14.63
CA ILE A 254 -1.50 17.87 -13.84
C ILE A 254 -1.83 19.24 -13.23
N LEU A 255 -0.85 19.95 -12.69
CA LEU A 255 -1.04 21.31 -12.16
C LEU A 255 -1.52 22.29 -13.25
N LYS A 256 -0.94 22.20 -14.45
CA LYS A 256 -1.39 23.00 -15.61
C LYS A 256 -2.84 22.67 -15.97
N ILE A 257 -3.21 21.39 -16.00
CA ILE A 257 -4.59 20.94 -16.25
C ILE A 257 -5.54 21.45 -15.18
N ALA A 258 -5.20 21.33 -13.90
CA ALA A 258 -6.02 21.85 -12.81
C ALA A 258 -6.27 23.36 -12.96
N LYS A 259 -5.24 24.12 -13.36
CA LYS A 259 -5.36 25.56 -13.61
C LYS A 259 -6.21 25.89 -14.85
N GLU A 260 -6.06 25.12 -15.92
CA GLU A 260 -6.88 25.23 -17.13
C GLU A 260 -8.36 25.04 -16.80
N ILE A 261 -8.71 23.95 -16.12
CA ILE A 261 -10.09 23.66 -15.72
C ILE A 261 -10.63 24.70 -14.71
N GLN A 262 -9.79 25.17 -13.78
CA GLN A 262 -10.16 26.24 -12.87
C GLN A 262 -10.60 27.50 -13.64
N ASN A 263 -9.81 27.91 -14.64
CA ASN A 263 -10.09 29.10 -15.45
C ASN A 263 -11.32 28.88 -16.35
N GLU A 264 -11.41 27.72 -17.00
CA GLU A 264 -12.55 27.32 -17.84
C GLU A 264 -13.88 27.44 -17.08
N LEU A 265 -13.91 26.97 -15.83
CA LEU A 265 -15.11 26.96 -14.98
C LEU A 265 -15.29 28.25 -14.16
N GLY A 266 -14.40 29.24 -14.29
CA GLY A 266 -14.49 30.52 -13.56
C GLY A 266 -14.35 30.37 -12.03
N LEU A 267 -13.58 29.38 -11.56
CA LEU A 267 -13.46 29.05 -10.15
C LEU A 267 -12.39 29.90 -9.46
N LYS A 268 -12.70 30.41 -8.25
CA LYS A 268 -11.70 31.14 -7.43
C LYS A 268 -10.51 30.26 -7.04
N GLU A 269 -10.76 28.98 -6.80
CA GLU A 269 -9.75 28.00 -6.38
C GLU A 269 -10.08 26.63 -6.98
N SER A 270 -9.08 25.90 -7.46
CA SER A 270 -9.26 24.51 -7.90
C SER A 270 -9.51 23.56 -6.72
N GLY A 271 -10.32 22.54 -6.95
CA GLY A 271 -10.54 21.42 -6.03
C GLY A 271 -9.40 20.41 -6.02
N PHE A 272 -8.48 20.48 -6.99
CA PHE A 272 -7.27 19.66 -6.98
C PHE A 272 -6.38 20.07 -5.80
N ALA A 273 -6.18 19.14 -4.87
CA ALA A 273 -5.52 19.47 -3.61
C ALA A 273 -4.64 18.35 -3.04
N VAL A 274 -4.70 17.13 -3.61
CA VAL A 274 -4.09 15.94 -2.99
C VAL A 274 -3.35 15.11 -4.02
N VAL A 275 -2.15 14.66 -3.67
CA VAL A 275 -1.39 13.68 -4.44
C VAL A 275 -0.98 12.52 -3.55
N GLN A 276 -1.19 11.30 -4.02
CA GLN A 276 -0.78 10.09 -3.31
C GLN A 276 0.29 9.37 -4.13
N PHE A 277 1.40 9.04 -3.50
CA PHE A 277 2.51 8.34 -4.16
C PHE A 277 3.34 7.48 -3.20
N PRO A 278 4.06 6.47 -3.72
CA PRO A 278 4.91 5.61 -2.92
C PRO A 278 6.07 6.37 -2.29
N GLY A 279 6.37 6.06 -1.04
CA GLY A 279 7.51 6.65 -0.35
C GLY A 279 7.88 5.88 0.90
N ASN A 280 9.17 5.60 1.05
CA ASN A 280 9.77 5.05 2.26
C ASN A 280 11.29 5.24 2.20
N LEU A 281 12.02 4.69 3.18
CA LEU A 281 13.48 4.82 3.25
C LEU A 281 14.21 4.28 2.00
N LEU A 282 13.62 3.31 1.30
CA LEU A 282 14.20 2.66 0.12
C LEU A 282 13.57 3.17 -1.18
N GLU A 283 12.27 3.43 -1.21
CA GLU A 283 11.56 4.13 -2.31
C GLU A 283 11.62 5.64 -2.07
N ASN A 284 12.82 6.23 -2.18
CA ASN A 284 13.08 7.64 -1.85
C ASN A 284 13.03 8.61 -3.04
N GLY A 285 12.59 8.14 -4.21
CA GLY A 285 12.60 8.91 -5.47
C GLY A 285 11.82 10.22 -5.45
N PHE A 286 10.91 10.41 -4.49
CA PHE A 286 10.15 11.64 -4.29
C PHE A 286 11.00 12.81 -3.76
N LEU A 287 12.18 12.51 -3.23
CA LEU A 287 13.17 13.50 -2.80
C LEU A 287 14.16 13.87 -3.91
N ASP A 288 14.20 13.11 -5.01
CA ASP A 288 15.12 13.34 -6.12
C ASP A 288 14.74 14.61 -6.90
N SER A 289 15.72 15.45 -7.23
CA SER A 289 15.57 16.66 -8.03
C SER A 289 15.33 16.41 -9.53
N LYS A 290 14.36 15.56 -9.88
CA LYS A 290 14.06 15.12 -11.26
C LYS A 290 13.19 16.09 -12.05
N PHE A 291 12.59 17.09 -11.40
CA PHE A 291 11.57 17.94 -12.00
C PHE A 291 12.10 19.36 -12.15
N GLU A 292 12.90 19.60 -13.20
CA GLU A 292 13.54 20.89 -13.45
C GLU A 292 14.40 21.37 -12.25
N GLY A 293 15.13 20.43 -11.63
CA GLY A 293 15.97 20.69 -10.46
C GLY A 293 15.23 20.64 -9.11
N LYS A 294 13.91 20.48 -9.11
CA LYS A 294 13.09 20.34 -7.90
C LYS A 294 12.72 18.89 -7.61
N SER A 295 12.53 18.59 -6.33
CA SER A 295 11.97 17.31 -5.87
C SER A 295 10.44 17.31 -5.99
N LEU A 296 9.85 16.11 -6.07
CA LEU A 296 8.38 15.96 -6.08
C LEU A 296 7.76 16.64 -4.86
N VAL A 297 8.31 16.42 -3.66
CA VAL A 297 7.81 17.03 -2.42
C VAL A 297 7.92 18.55 -2.44
N SER A 298 8.99 19.12 -3.01
CA SER A 298 9.08 20.58 -3.17
C SER A 298 7.95 21.12 -4.04
N ILE A 299 7.67 20.47 -5.18
CA ILE A 299 6.57 20.88 -6.08
C ILE A 299 5.22 20.79 -5.36
N VAL A 300 5.00 19.74 -4.59
CA VAL A 300 3.76 19.56 -3.80
C VAL A 300 3.60 20.71 -2.80
N HIS A 301 4.65 21.08 -2.07
CA HIS A 301 4.60 22.13 -1.06
C HIS A 301 4.44 23.53 -1.67
N GLU A 302 5.14 23.83 -2.76
CA GLU A 302 5.04 25.11 -3.47
C GLU A 302 3.64 25.37 -4.04
N ASN A 303 2.83 24.31 -4.23
CA ASN A 303 1.48 24.40 -4.76
C ASN A 303 0.40 24.12 -3.69
N ASP A 304 0.76 24.15 -2.40
CA ASP A 304 -0.15 23.92 -1.26
C ASP A 304 -1.01 22.63 -1.40
N LEU A 305 -0.38 21.57 -1.95
CA LEU A 305 -0.99 20.25 -2.08
C LEU A 305 -0.68 19.39 -0.84
N LEU A 306 -1.55 18.43 -0.56
CA LEU A 306 -1.37 17.41 0.47
C LEU A 306 -0.66 16.17 -0.12
N PRO A 307 0.59 15.86 0.27
CA PRO A 307 1.21 14.59 -0.04
C PRO A 307 0.68 13.49 0.87
N LEU A 308 0.22 12.40 0.27
CA LEU A 308 -0.13 11.16 0.93
C LEU A 308 0.87 10.07 0.53
N ILE A 309 1.55 9.48 1.50
CA ILE A 309 2.56 8.45 1.22
C ILE A 309 1.99 7.05 1.43
N ASN A 310 1.85 6.29 0.34
CA ASN A 310 1.56 4.85 0.44
C ASN A 310 2.86 4.03 0.50
N ARG A 311 2.73 2.78 0.95
CA ARG A 311 3.84 1.84 1.16
C ARG A 311 4.96 2.31 2.13
N PRO A 312 4.65 2.93 3.28
CA PRO A 312 5.69 3.44 4.17
C PRO A 312 6.60 2.36 4.77
N LEU A 313 6.13 1.10 4.84
CA LEU A 313 6.86 -0.02 5.45
C LEU A 313 7.06 -1.21 4.51
N ASN A 314 6.63 -1.12 3.25
CA ASN A 314 6.72 -2.22 2.27
C ASN A 314 7.32 -1.68 0.97
N ALA A 315 8.65 -1.54 0.95
CA ALA A 315 9.34 -1.07 -0.23
C ALA A 315 9.24 -2.07 -1.37
N ILE A 316 9.13 -1.60 -2.60
CA ILE A 316 9.20 -2.44 -3.80
C ILE A 316 10.56 -2.21 -4.46
N SER A 317 11.35 -3.27 -4.63
CA SER A 317 12.62 -3.21 -5.35
C SER A 317 12.40 -3.05 -6.86
N ASN A 318 13.47 -2.72 -7.60
CA ASN A 318 13.43 -2.67 -9.06
C ASN A 318 13.04 -4.00 -9.71
N SER A 319 13.26 -5.13 -9.04
CA SER A 319 12.83 -6.47 -9.46
C SER A 319 11.36 -6.77 -9.12
N GLY A 320 10.63 -5.85 -8.50
CA GLY A 320 9.25 -6.02 -8.05
C GLY A 320 9.09 -6.68 -6.68
N ASN A 321 10.19 -6.95 -5.97
CA ASN A 321 10.18 -7.69 -4.72
C ASN A 321 9.80 -6.79 -3.55
N ILE A 322 9.02 -7.31 -2.61
CA ILE A 322 8.61 -6.54 -1.43
C ILE A 322 9.64 -6.68 -0.31
N TYR A 323 10.22 -5.56 0.10
CA TYR A 323 11.10 -5.45 1.24
C TYR A 323 10.40 -4.76 2.42
N ARG A 324 10.23 -5.49 3.53
CA ARG A 324 9.49 -5.00 4.69
C ARG A 324 10.41 -4.30 5.70
N LEU A 325 10.14 -3.03 5.99
CA LEU A 325 10.87 -2.21 6.98
C LEU A 325 10.41 -2.53 8.41
N SER A 326 10.67 -3.77 8.86
CA SER A 326 10.26 -4.26 10.18
C SER A 326 11.34 -5.16 10.78
N TYR A 327 11.99 -4.68 11.84
CA TYR A 327 13.02 -5.41 12.59
C TYR A 327 12.98 -4.94 14.05
N ASN A 328 13.11 -5.87 14.99
CA ASN A 328 13.17 -5.56 16.41
C ASN A 328 14.49 -6.07 16.99
N PRO A 329 15.44 -5.18 17.35
CA PRO A 329 16.75 -5.59 17.88
C PRO A 329 16.65 -6.37 19.20
N LYS A 330 15.53 -6.27 19.93
CA LYS A 330 15.33 -6.94 21.24
C LYS A 330 14.95 -8.42 21.14
N LYS A 331 14.73 -8.95 19.92
CA LYS A 331 14.27 -10.33 19.67
C LYS A 331 15.32 -11.20 18.94
N GLU A 332 16.60 -10.83 19.01
CA GLU A 332 17.66 -11.46 18.22
C GLU A 332 18.11 -12.84 18.76
N ASN A 333 18.46 -13.76 17.84
CA ASN A 333 19.09 -15.04 18.17
C ASN A 333 20.22 -15.31 17.15
N GLN A 334 21.47 -15.41 17.61
CA GLN A 334 22.67 -15.08 16.78
C GLN A 334 23.20 -16.18 15.84
N ASP A 335 22.77 -17.44 15.94
CA ASP A 335 23.35 -18.55 15.13
C ASP A 335 22.33 -19.37 14.34
N VAL A 336 21.07 -18.95 14.30
CA VAL A 336 19.98 -19.77 13.78
C VAL A 336 20.11 -20.02 12.27
N LEU A 337 20.48 -19.00 11.47
CA LEU A 337 20.51 -19.15 10.01
C LEU A 337 21.59 -20.15 9.54
N LYS A 338 22.77 -20.13 10.17
CA LYS A 338 23.86 -21.06 9.87
C LYS A 338 23.45 -22.50 10.18
N LEU A 339 22.89 -22.73 11.36
CA LEU A 339 22.40 -24.06 11.77
C LEU A 339 21.29 -24.60 10.86
N LEU A 340 20.37 -23.72 10.42
CA LEU A 340 19.33 -24.10 9.46
C LEU A 340 19.90 -24.46 8.10
N LYS A 341 20.93 -23.75 7.63
CA LYS A 341 21.62 -24.08 6.38
C LYS A 341 22.31 -25.43 6.46
N GLU A 342 23.08 -25.67 7.51
CA GLU A 342 23.78 -26.95 7.73
C GLU A 342 22.78 -28.13 7.80
N ARG A 343 21.62 -27.90 8.40
CA ARG A 343 20.53 -28.88 8.43
C ARG A 343 19.91 -29.13 7.05
N LEU A 344 19.67 -28.08 6.26
CA LEU A 344 19.23 -28.23 4.86
C LEU A 344 20.25 -28.99 4.02
N ASP A 345 21.54 -28.66 4.14
CA ASP A 345 22.62 -29.33 3.41
C ASP A 345 22.69 -30.82 3.76
N THR A 346 22.44 -31.17 5.02
CA THR A 346 22.35 -32.57 5.47
C THR A 346 21.16 -33.29 4.82
N ILE A 347 20.00 -32.65 4.77
CA ILE A 347 18.79 -33.19 4.14
C ILE A 347 18.98 -33.35 2.62
N TYR A 348 19.62 -32.38 1.97
CA TYR A 348 19.94 -32.43 0.54
C TYR A 348 20.90 -33.56 0.18
N LYS A 349 21.86 -33.89 1.04
CA LYS A 349 22.73 -35.07 0.86
C LYS A 349 21.94 -36.38 1.01
N LYS A 350 21.07 -36.47 2.00
CA LYS A 350 20.18 -37.63 2.20
C LYS A 350 19.25 -37.83 0.99
N GLU A 351 18.73 -36.75 0.42
CA GLU A 351 17.93 -36.80 -0.81
C GLU A 351 18.74 -37.41 -1.97
N GLU A 352 19.97 -36.94 -2.17
CA GLU A 352 20.86 -37.41 -3.23
C GLU A 352 21.18 -38.91 -3.11
N GLU A 353 21.45 -39.38 -1.89
CA GLU A 353 21.67 -40.80 -1.60
C GLU A 353 20.45 -41.67 -1.92
N LEU A 354 19.25 -41.24 -1.51
CA LEU A 354 18.01 -41.97 -1.77
C LEU A 354 17.68 -42.06 -3.27
N LEU A 355 18.01 -41.02 -4.04
CA LEU A 355 17.74 -40.97 -5.47
C LEU A 355 18.69 -41.85 -6.32
N THR A 356 19.77 -42.38 -5.74
CA THR A 356 20.66 -43.33 -6.44
C THR A 356 19.97 -44.63 -6.87
N VAL A 357 18.82 -44.94 -6.27
CA VAL A 357 17.98 -46.08 -6.66
C VAL A 357 17.40 -45.93 -8.08
N LEU A 358 17.26 -44.70 -8.56
CA LEU A 358 16.72 -44.40 -9.87
C LEU A 358 17.84 -44.47 -10.95
N PRO A 359 17.54 -44.94 -12.17
CA PRO A 359 18.51 -44.96 -13.25
C PRO A 359 19.04 -43.55 -13.56
N GLN A 360 20.34 -43.43 -13.87
CA GLN A 360 20.91 -42.15 -14.28
C GLN A 360 20.16 -41.56 -15.49
N GLY A 361 19.82 -40.27 -15.41
CA GLY A 361 19.07 -39.55 -16.45
C GLY A 361 17.56 -39.78 -16.45
N SER A 362 17.01 -40.58 -15.53
CA SER A 362 15.56 -40.81 -15.41
C SER A 362 14.78 -39.61 -14.83
N TYR A 363 15.48 -38.67 -14.20
CA TYR A 363 14.94 -37.44 -13.66
C TYR A 363 15.85 -36.25 -14.00
N LYS A 364 15.24 -35.08 -14.18
CA LYS A 364 15.95 -33.83 -14.51
C LYS A 364 16.05 -32.88 -13.31
N TYR A 365 15.07 -32.93 -12.42
CA TYR A 365 14.95 -32.03 -11.27
C TYR A 365 14.59 -32.84 -10.02
N THR A 366 15.19 -32.46 -8.90
CA THR A 366 14.94 -32.93 -7.52
C THR A 366 14.52 -31.77 -6.64
N PHE A 367 14.06 -32.06 -5.41
CA PHE A 367 13.72 -31.02 -4.44
C PHE A 367 14.92 -30.08 -4.23
N ARG A 368 16.10 -30.61 -3.93
CA ARG A 368 17.35 -29.84 -3.83
C ARG A 368 17.60 -28.97 -5.06
N THR A 369 17.60 -29.54 -6.26
CA THR A 369 17.98 -28.79 -7.47
C THR A 369 17.03 -27.62 -7.77
N VAL A 370 15.79 -27.66 -7.25
CA VAL A 370 14.82 -26.57 -7.41
C VAL A 370 14.75 -25.66 -6.20
N THR A 371 15.17 -26.07 -5.00
CA THR A 371 15.15 -25.20 -3.82
C THR A 371 16.49 -24.54 -3.54
N GLU A 372 17.62 -25.25 -3.64
CA GLU A 372 18.96 -24.75 -3.29
C GLU A 372 19.36 -23.49 -4.08
N PRO A 373 19.18 -23.40 -5.42
CA PRO A 373 19.56 -22.20 -6.17
C PRO A 373 18.71 -20.97 -5.80
N TYR A 374 17.48 -21.21 -5.35
CA TYR A 374 16.49 -20.17 -5.01
C TYR A 374 16.37 -19.93 -3.51
N LEU A 375 17.10 -20.66 -2.67
CA LEU A 375 17.08 -20.56 -1.22
C LEU A 375 17.29 -19.12 -0.75
N ASN A 376 18.19 -18.43 -1.45
CA ASN A 376 18.54 -17.05 -1.20
C ASN A 376 17.64 -16.03 -1.92
N GLN A 377 16.69 -16.47 -2.73
CA GLN A 377 15.82 -15.62 -3.55
C GLN A 377 14.40 -15.53 -3.00
N PHE A 378 14.03 -16.41 -2.06
CA PHE A 378 12.73 -16.35 -1.38
C PHE A 378 12.60 -15.07 -0.53
N GLN A 379 11.50 -14.37 -0.74
CA GLN A 379 11.28 -13.01 -0.21
C GLN A 379 10.52 -12.99 1.11
N ASN A 380 9.64 -13.98 1.28
CA ASN A 380 8.77 -14.15 2.43
C ASN A 380 8.15 -15.54 2.34
N GLN A 381 7.35 -15.88 3.35
CA GLN A 381 6.67 -17.16 3.43
C GLN A 381 5.70 -17.39 2.27
N ASP A 382 4.98 -16.36 1.82
CA ASP A 382 4.02 -16.49 0.72
C ASP A 382 4.73 -16.79 -0.62
N HIS A 383 5.87 -16.15 -0.89
CA HIS A 383 6.68 -16.44 -2.08
C HIS A 383 7.22 -17.87 -2.04
N LEU A 384 7.68 -18.33 -0.89
CA LEU A 384 8.10 -19.72 -0.70
C LEU A 384 6.91 -20.67 -0.97
N ASN A 385 5.76 -20.45 -0.36
CA ASN A 385 4.58 -21.30 -0.54
C ASN A 385 4.12 -21.37 -2.00
N GLN A 386 4.04 -20.22 -2.69
CA GLN A 386 3.70 -20.18 -4.12
C GLN A 386 4.72 -20.93 -4.98
N PHE A 387 6.00 -20.81 -4.67
CA PHE A 387 7.05 -21.54 -5.36
C PHE A 387 6.94 -23.05 -5.11
N LEU A 388 6.70 -23.45 -3.86
CA LEU A 388 6.49 -24.85 -3.51
C LEU A 388 5.29 -25.43 -4.27
N GLU A 389 4.15 -24.76 -4.26
CA GLU A 389 2.91 -25.18 -4.95
C GLU A 389 3.08 -25.28 -6.46
N LYS A 390 3.67 -24.27 -7.10
CA LYS A 390 3.73 -24.19 -8.57
C LYS A 390 4.91 -24.93 -9.19
N THR A 391 6.00 -25.12 -8.43
CA THR A 391 7.27 -25.62 -8.96
C THR A 391 7.72 -26.89 -8.26
N ALA A 392 7.91 -26.85 -6.93
CA ALA A 392 8.56 -27.95 -6.21
C ALA A 392 7.65 -29.19 -6.07
N ILE A 393 6.39 -29.01 -5.65
CA ILE A 393 5.44 -30.10 -5.40
C ILE A 393 5.19 -30.97 -6.65
N PRO A 394 4.95 -30.40 -7.86
CA PRO A 394 4.78 -31.23 -9.06
C PRO A 394 5.98 -32.14 -9.36
N ILE A 395 7.20 -31.62 -9.16
CA ILE A 395 8.45 -32.36 -9.40
C ILE A 395 8.60 -33.48 -8.35
N VAL A 396 8.39 -33.14 -7.09
CA VAL A 396 8.45 -34.08 -5.96
C VAL A 396 7.45 -35.24 -6.13
N GLN A 397 6.22 -34.95 -6.55
CA GLN A 397 5.20 -35.98 -6.77
C GLN A 397 5.61 -36.96 -7.88
N GLN A 398 6.24 -36.47 -8.95
CA GLN A 398 6.76 -37.33 -10.00
C GLN A 398 7.88 -38.25 -9.49
N LEU A 399 8.80 -37.72 -8.68
CA LEU A 399 9.88 -38.51 -8.07
C LEU A 399 9.35 -39.57 -7.11
N ILE A 400 8.40 -39.22 -6.25
CA ILE A 400 7.76 -40.16 -5.31
C ILE A 400 7.19 -41.37 -6.07
N ALA A 401 6.49 -41.15 -7.17
CA ALA A 401 5.92 -42.22 -7.99
C ALA A 401 7.00 -43.08 -8.68
N GLN A 402 8.10 -42.46 -9.13
CA GLN A 402 9.21 -43.20 -9.74
C GLN A 402 9.98 -44.05 -8.71
N ILE A 403 10.24 -43.51 -7.52
CA ILE A 403 10.92 -44.21 -6.42
C ILE A 403 10.10 -45.42 -5.99
N GLU A 404 8.78 -45.28 -5.84
CA GLU A 404 7.92 -46.42 -5.51
C GLU A 404 8.05 -47.56 -6.53
N LYS A 405 8.03 -47.20 -7.82
CA LYS A 405 8.08 -48.16 -8.92
C LYS A 405 9.42 -48.90 -9.02
N VAL A 406 10.54 -48.23 -8.71
CA VAL A 406 11.89 -48.76 -8.92
C VAL A 406 12.55 -49.22 -7.61
N GLY A 407 12.49 -48.38 -6.57
CA GLY A 407 13.09 -48.61 -5.26
C GLY A 407 12.15 -49.22 -4.22
N GLY A 408 10.86 -49.30 -4.51
CA GLY A 408 9.84 -49.87 -3.62
C GLY A 408 9.36 -48.91 -2.53
N VAL A 409 8.29 -49.32 -1.85
CA VAL A 409 7.56 -48.52 -0.85
C VAL A 409 8.47 -48.06 0.30
N LYS A 410 9.47 -48.86 0.68
CA LYS A 410 10.38 -48.49 1.79
C LYS A 410 11.19 -47.24 1.47
N VAL A 411 11.82 -47.19 0.30
CA VAL A 411 12.65 -46.04 -0.13
C VAL A 411 11.77 -44.82 -0.41
N GLN A 412 10.56 -45.04 -0.93
CA GLN A 412 9.56 -43.99 -1.10
C GLN A 412 9.20 -43.33 0.25
N THR A 413 8.93 -44.12 1.29
CA THR A 413 8.63 -43.61 2.63
C THR A 413 9.80 -42.80 3.19
N GLU A 414 11.03 -43.32 3.11
CA GLU A 414 12.24 -42.61 3.57
C GLU A 414 12.45 -41.27 2.82
N TYR A 415 12.11 -41.22 1.52
CA TYR A 415 12.15 -39.99 0.72
C TYR A 415 11.08 -38.98 1.17
N ILE A 416 9.84 -39.42 1.40
CA ILE A 416 8.75 -38.55 1.90
C ILE A 416 9.09 -37.99 3.29
N GLU A 417 9.63 -38.81 4.20
CA GLU A 417 10.08 -38.37 5.52
C GLU A 417 11.18 -37.30 5.42
N THR A 418 12.16 -37.51 4.53
CA THR A 418 13.24 -36.54 4.26
C THR A 418 12.69 -35.20 3.77
N LEU A 419 11.66 -35.21 2.92
CA LEU A 419 11.00 -33.98 2.45
C LEU A 419 10.19 -33.29 3.55
N ASN A 420 9.48 -34.06 4.38
CA ASN A 420 8.73 -33.53 5.52
C ASN A 420 9.65 -32.90 6.57
N GLU A 421 10.89 -33.40 6.71
CA GLU A 421 11.93 -32.74 7.51
C GLU A 421 12.42 -31.45 6.85
N ALA A 422 12.54 -31.41 5.51
CA ALA A 422 13.08 -30.27 4.78
C ALA A 422 12.19 -29.03 4.87
N LEU A 423 10.87 -29.21 4.74
CA LEU A 423 9.93 -28.09 4.62
C LEU A 423 10.01 -27.13 5.82
N PRO A 424 9.84 -27.54 7.09
CA PRO A 424 9.92 -26.62 8.22
C PRO A 424 11.27 -25.90 8.33
N VAL A 425 12.37 -26.57 7.96
CA VAL A 425 13.71 -25.97 7.99
C VAL A 425 13.84 -24.90 6.90
N LEU A 426 13.29 -25.15 5.71
CA LEU A 426 13.26 -24.19 4.62
C LEU A 426 12.43 -22.94 4.96
N GLU A 427 11.25 -23.12 5.56
CA GLU A 427 10.41 -22.02 6.04
C GLU A 427 11.14 -21.17 7.08
N GLN A 428 11.75 -21.83 8.08
CA GLN A 428 12.54 -21.15 9.10
C GLN A 428 13.75 -20.43 8.50
N TYR A 429 14.42 -21.01 7.50
CA TYR A 429 15.55 -20.38 6.83
C TYR A 429 15.13 -19.09 6.12
N VAL A 430 14.05 -19.14 5.32
CA VAL A 430 13.52 -17.95 4.63
C VAL A 430 13.11 -16.88 5.64
N PHE A 431 12.49 -17.26 6.75
CA PHE A 431 12.15 -16.33 7.83
C PHE A 431 13.39 -15.65 8.43
N GLN A 432 14.40 -16.42 8.80
CA GLN A 432 15.62 -15.91 9.43
C GLN A 432 16.46 -15.07 8.48
N LYS A 433 16.58 -15.48 7.22
CA LYS A 433 17.30 -14.73 6.19
C LYS A 433 16.71 -13.33 6.01
N ASN A 434 15.39 -13.23 5.90
CA ASN A 434 14.72 -11.95 5.79
C ASN A 434 14.99 -11.07 7.03
N THR A 435 15.14 -11.68 8.21
CA THR A 435 15.51 -10.97 9.44
C THR A 435 16.95 -10.42 9.39
N GLU A 436 17.93 -11.18 8.90
CA GLU A 436 19.31 -10.72 8.76
C GLU A 436 19.46 -9.54 7.78
N SER A 437 18.80 -9.60 6.63
CA SER A 437 18.83 -8.47 5.68
C SER A 437 18.29 -7.20 6.34
N ARG A 438 17.20 -7.32 7.11
CA ARG A 438 16.60 -6.19 7.85
C ARG A 438 17.51 -5.69 8.97
N LYS A 439 18.27 -6.58 9.61
CA LYS A 439 19.32 -6.21 10.59
C LYS A 439 20.42 -5.40 9.93
N SER A 440 20.90 -5.78 8.75
CA SER A 440 21.92 -5.03 8.00
C SER A 440 21.46 -3.60 7.71
N LEU A 441 20.24 -3.44 7.18
CA LEU A 441 19.63 -2.13 6.95
C LEU A 441 19.50 -1.34 8.26
N TYR A 442 19.00 -1.98 9.32
CA TYR A 442 18.91 -1.37 10.65
C TYR A 442 20.26 -0.85 11.14
N SER A 443 21.32 -1.65 11.04
CA SER A 443 22.68 -1.24 11.43
C SER A 443 23.20 -0.05 10.62
N LYS A 444 22.91 0.03 9.31
CA LYS A 444 23.24 1.21 8.49
C LYS A 444 22.51 2.46 9.00
N ILE A 445 21.22 2.35 9.27
CA ILE A 445 20.40 3.45 9.78
C ILE A 445 20.89 3.92 11.16
N ILE A 446 21.20 3.01 12.08
CA ILE A 446 21.71 3.37 13.42
C ILE A 446 23.09 4.02 13.37
N LYS A 447 23.95 3.69 12.39
CA LYS A 447 25.22 4.40 12.20
C LYS A 447 25.02 5.88 11.88
N LEU A 448 24.02 6.21 11.07
CA LEU A 448 23.69 7.59 10.70
C LEU A 448 22.83 8.29 11.78
N TYR A 449 21.96 7.54 12.45
CA TYR A 449 21.06 8.04 13.49
C TYR A 449 21.16 7.24 14.81
N PRO A 450 22.26 7.38 15.58
CA PRO A 450 22.53 6.54 16.76
C PRO A 450 21.49 6.64 17.87
N LYS A 451 20.77 7.76 17.96
CA LYS A 451 19.71 7.98 18.96
C LYS A 451 18.56 6.97 18.88
N TYR A 452 18.40 6.28 17.74
CA TYR A 452 17.32 5.33 17.52
C TYR A 452 17.67 3.87 17.79
N LYS A 453 18.85 3.58 18.36
CA LYS A 453 19.35 2.20 18.54
C LYS A 453 18.44 1.25 19.35
N GLU A 454 17.50 1.79 20.13
CA GLU A 454 16.54 1.02 20.94
C GLU A 454 15.17 0.87 20.27
N TRP A 455 14.95 1.54 19.14
CA TRP A 455 13.68 1.56 18.43
C TRP A 455 13.61 0.38 17.45
N ASN A 456 12.39 -0.06 17.13
CA ASN A 456 12.20 -1.01 16.04
C ASN A 456 12.30 -0.27 14.68
N LEU A 457 12.69 -0.99 13.62
CA LEU A 457 12.90 -0.40 12.29
C LEU A 457 11.65 0.28 11.73
N SER A 458 10.45 -0.23 12.03
CA SER A 458 9.20 0.38 11.58
C SER A 458 8.95 1.75 12.21
N SER A 459 9.19 1.91 13.52
CA SER A 459 9.06 3.18 14.21
C SER A 459 10.10 4.19 13.71
N ILE A 460 11.32 3.74 13.43
CA ILE A 460 12.37 4.59 12.84
C ILE A 460 11.96 5.05 11.44
N ALA A 461 11.52 4.13 10.57
CA ALA A 461 11.08 4.45 9.22
C ALA A 461 9.91 5.43 9.21
N LEU A 462 8.91 5.23 10.07
CA LEU A 462 7.79 6.15 10.21
C LEU A 462 8.21 7.53 10.73
N HIS A 463 9.06 7.57 11.75
CA HIS A 463 9.55 8.82 12.33
C HIS A 463 10.31 9.64 11.28
N LEU A 464 11.31 9.03 10.63
CA LEU A 464 12.11 9.69 9.61
C LEU A 464 11.24 10.16 8.44
N LEU A 465 10.29 9.34 7.98
CA LEU A 465 9.38 9.74 6.91
C LEU A 465 8.45 10.90 7.32
N CYS A 466 7.93 10.90 8.55
CA CYS A 466 7.08 11.99 9.05
C CYS A 466 7.87 13.31 9.25
N SER A 467 9.16 13.22 9.56
CA SER A 467 10.06 14.38 9.62
C SER A 467 10.39 14.89 8.21
N SER A 468 10.71 14.03 7.25
CA SER A 468 11.11 14.47 5.90
C SER A 468 9.98 15.09 5.09
N LEU A 469 8.73 14.70 5.35
CA LEU A 469 7.57 15.27 4.65
C LEU A 469 7.16 16.65 5.14
N GLY A 470 7.53 17.07 6.35
CA GLY A 470 7.02 18.30 6.95
C GLY A 470 5.48 18.30 7.04
N LYS A 471 4.79 18.85 6.03
CA LYS A 471 3.32 18.86 5.91
C LYS A 471 2.85 17.73 4.98
N GLY A 472 2.69 16.54 5.53
CA GLY A 472 2.25 15.37 4.77
C GLY A 472 1.67 14.27 5.65
N VAL A 473 1.04 13.30 5.01
CA VAL A 473 0.39 12.17 5.69
C VAL A 473 0.98 10.85 5.23
N VAL A 474 1.39 10.02 6.19
CA VAL A 474 1.87 8.66 5.95
C VAL A 474 0.72 7.66 6.12
N LEU A 475 0.43 6.87 5.09
CA LEU A 475 -0.69 5.91 5.08
C LEU A 475 -0.23 4.56 5.65
N LEU A 476 -0.51 4.33 6.93
CA LEU A 476 -0.07 3.12 7.63
C LEU A 476 -1.20 2.09 7.73
N GLY A 477 -0.92 0.86 7.30
CA GLY A 477 -1.83 -0.28 7.45
C GLY A 477 -1.97 -0.77 8.90
N MET A 478 -2.63 0.01 9.75
CA MET A 478 -2.85 -0.27 11.18
C MET A 478 -3.93 -1.32 11.39
N ARG A 479 -3.73 -2.55 10.89
CA ARG A 479 -4.75 -3.63 10.98
C ARG A 479 -4.80 -4.32 12.35
N LYS A 480 -3.87 -4.02 13.25
CA LYS A 480 -3.79 -4.56 14.60
C LYS A 480 -3.58 -3.43 15.60
N GLU A 481 -4.09 -3.58 16.81
CA GLU A 481 -3.92 -2.60 17.89
C GLU A 481 -2.43 -2.34 18.22
N GLU A 482 -1.58 -3.36 18.11
CA GLU A 482 -0.12 -3.23 18.25
C GLU A 482 0.45 -2.24 17.22
N TYR A 483 -0.03 -2.26 15.97
CA TYR A 483 0.45 -1.36 14.93
C TYR A 483 0.00 0.09 15.17
N VAL A 484 -1.17 0.29 15.79
CA VAL A 484 -1.61 1.62 16.22
C VAL A 484 -0.67 2.14 17.31
N LYS A 485 -0.34 1.31 18.29
CA LYS A 485 0.59 1.67 19.38
C LYS A 485 1.98 2.00 18.83
N ASP A 486 2.51 1.19 17.92
CA ASP A 486 3.80 1.45 17.25
C ASP A 486 3.79 2.76 16.46
N ALA A 487 2.67 3.10 15.81
CA ALA A 487 2.49 4.37 15.11
C ALA A 487 2.50 5.57 16.06
N THR A 488 1.93 5.45 17.27
CA THR A 488 2.06 6.53 18.27
C THR A 488 3.50 6.74 18.69
N PHE A 489 4.29 5.66 18.81
CA PHE A 489 5.66 5.73 19.27
C PHE A 489 6.59 6.43 18.27
N SER A 490 6.25 6.50 16.97
CA SER A 490 7.08 7.24 16.00
C SER A 490 7.13 8.75 16.23
N PHE A 491 6.32 9.30 17.14
CA PHE A 491 6.41 10.71 17.55
C PHE A 491 7.30 10.95 18.78
N ALA A 492 7.85 9.89 19.38
CA ALA A 492 8.58 9.92 20.67
C ALA A 492 10.02 10.48 20.60
N ALA A 493 10.34 11.24 19.56
CA ALA A 493 11.60 11.96 19.38
C ALA A 493 11.32 13.26 18.64
N PRO A 494 12.14 14.31 18.80
CA PRO A 494 11.94 15.57 18.10
C PRO A 494 12.11 15.38 16.59
N GLU A 495 11.63 16.35 15.82
CA GLU A 495 11.82 16.36 14.37
C GLU A 495 13.29 16.15 14.00
N THR A 496 13.54 15.15 13.16
CA THR A 496 14.91 14.83 12.73
C THR A 496 15.22 15.59 11.47
N GLU A 497 16.28 16.40 11.51
CA GLU A 497 16.87 16.94 10.31
C GLU A 497 17.47 15.80 9.49
N ILE A 498 16.87 15.54 8.33
CA ILE A 498 17.25 14.43 7.46
C ILE A 498 18.04 15.00 6.30
N GLN A 499 19.28 14.52 6.13
CA GLN A 499 20.04 14.79 4.92
C GLN A 499 19.58 13.80 3.85
N TYR A 500 19.11 14.29 2.71
CA TYR A 500 18.68 13.43 1.60
C TYR A 500 19.77 12.42 1.16
N GLN A 501 21.05 12.79 1.32
CA GLN A 501 22.18 11.90 1.07
C GLN A 501 22.24 10.68 2.00
N ASP A 502 21.65 10.76 3.21
CA ASP A 502 21.56 9.62 4.12
C ASP A 502 20.66 8.54 3.52
N TRP A 503 19.54 8.94 2.92
CA TRP A 503 18.57 8.00 2.36
C TRP A 503 19.10 7.28 1.13
N LYS A 504 20.00 7.92 0.36
CA LYS A 504 20.70 7.28 -0.75
C LYS A 504 21.69 6.19 -0.32
N GLN A 505 22.08 6.16 0.96
CA GLN A 505 22.94 5.10 1.49
C GLN A 505 22.13 3.85 1.90
N PHE A 506 20.80 3.95 1.96
CA PHE A 506 19.90 2.85 2.28
C PHE A 506 19.56 2.05 1.01
N GLU A 507 20.52 1.25 0.57
CA GLU A 507 20.28 0.24 -0.48
C GLU A 507 20.24 -1.17 0.14
N VAL A 508 19.34 -2.00 -0.39
CA VAL A 508 19.14 -3.41 -0.04
C VAL A 508 19.79 -4.30 -1.08
#